data_AF-A0A7S1S5S4-F1
#
_entry.id   AF-A0A7S1S5S4-F1
#
_cell.length_a   1.000
_cell.length_b   1.000
_cell.length_c   1.000
_cell.angle_alpha   90.00
_cell.angle_beta   90.00
_cell.angle_gamma   90.00
#
_symmetry.space_group_name_H-M   'P 1'
#
loop_
_entity.id
_entity.type
_entity.pdbx_description
1 polymer ?
#
loop_
_entity_poly.entity_id
_entity_poly.type
_entity_poly.pdbx_seq_one_letter_code
_entity_poly.pdbx_strand_id
1 'polypeptide(L)'
;SRDAGHRPPRRRQEAEHIAWDVGLRLGPGSRYEVQELLGDGATGRVLGCLDAETGVFVAVKVAKANRRQSKQAMAEADVLRRLQCFDKSRCQRSYANLLDTFTHAEAHVCLVFEPLAKSLRGLMQEVGGKGLLLSDLREIASQLLGFLAFMHEAGVVHTDLKCTNLMLRGGGFDRVPHPRCPGAWAARLHR
;
A
#
# COMPACT_ATOMS: atom_id res chain seq x y z
N SER A 1 1.09 -22.30 -33.43
CA SER A 1 1.74 -22.67 -32.16
C SER A 1 1.68 -21.50 -31.20
N ARG A 2 0.77 -21.53 -30.21
CA ARG A 2 0.61 -20.47 -29.21
C ARG A 2 1.38 -20.89 -27.96
N ASP A 3 2.35 -20.06 -27.60
CA ASP A 3 3.22 -20.20 -26.45
C ASP A 3 2.40 -20.08 -25.16
N ALA A 4 2.22 -21.21 -24.47
CA ALA A 4 1.54 -21.28 -23.18
C ALA A 4 2.54 -20.86 -22.10
N GLY A 5 2.41 -19.60 -21.64
CA GLY A 5 3.25 -19.02 -20.60
C GLY A 5 3.43 -19.95 -19.41
N HIS A 6 4.64 -20.50 -19.28
CA HIS A 6 5.03 -21.44 -18.25
C HIS A 6 5.09 -20.70 -16.90
N ARG A 7 3.99 -20.71 -16.14
CA ARG A 7 3.97 -20.15 -14.79
C ARG A 7 4.81 -21.06 -13.89
N PRO A 8 5.88 -20.57 -13.26
CA PRO A 8 6.77 -21.43 -12.47
C PRO A 8 6.01 -22.04 -11.27
N PRO A 9 6.38 -23.28 -10.86
CA PRO A 9 5.72 -24.00 -9.78
C PRO A 9 5.73 -23.21 -8.46
N ARG A 10 4.65 -23.32 -7.66
CA ARG A 10 4.41 -22.52 -6.44
C ARG A 10 5.61 -22.50 -5.46
N ARG A 11 6.30 -23.63 -5.26
CA ARG A 11 7.50 -23.72 -4.40
C ARG A 11 8.62 -22.75 -4.80
N ARG A 12 8.79 -22.48 -6.10
CA ARG A 12 9.82 -21.55 -6.59
C ARG A 12 9.46 -20.10 -6.30
N GLN A 13 8.16 -19.77 -6.27
CA GLN A 13 7.68 -18.42 -5.94
C GLN A 13 7.77 -18.11 -4.44
N GLU A 14 7.66 -19.11 -3.57
CA GLU A 14 7.91 -18.96 -2.13
C GLU A 14 9.39 -18.73 -1.84
N ALA A 15 10.29 -19.44 -2.54
CA ALA A 15 11.74 -19.29 -2.40
C ALA A 15 12.26 -17.89 -2.81
N GLU A 16 11.48 -17.14 -3.59
CA GLU A 16 11.83 -15.77 -4.00
C GLU A 16 11.40 -14.71 -2.97
N HIS A 17 10.51 -15.04 -2.03
CA HIS A 17 10.15 -14.13 -0.95
C HIS A 17 11.20 -14.17 0.18
N ILE A 18 11.41 -13.03 0.83
CA ILE A 18 12.18 -12.98 2.06
C ILE A 18 11.50 -13.84 3.13
N ALA A 19 12.23 -14.76 3.77
CA ALA A 19 11.75 -15.39 5.01
C ALA A 19 11.72 -14.34 6.11
N TRP A 20 10.68 -14.34 6.95
CA TRP A 20 10.51 -13.33 7.99
C TRP A 20 9.91 -13.96 9.25
N ASP A 21 10.33 -13.42 10.39
CA ASP A 21 9.80 -13.69 11.71
C ASP A 21 9.82 -12.39 12.52
N VAL A 22 9.00 -12.32 13.57
CA VAL A 22 9.02 -11.20 14.51
C VAL A 22 10.41 -11.10 15.15
N GLY A 23 10.97 -9.89 15.18
CA GLY A 23 12.32 -9.61 15.65
C GLY A 23 13.42 -9.70 14.57
N LEU A 24 13.10 -10.15 13.35
CA LEU A 24 14.05 -10.08 12.23
C LEU A 24 14.44 -8.61 11.99
N ARG A 25 15.74 -8.35 11.79
CA ARG A 25 16.23 -6.99 11.52
C ARG A 25 16.67 -6.83 10.06
N LEU A 26 16.18 -5.77 9.43
CA LEU A 26 16.41 -5.42 8.04
C LEU A 26 17.23 -4.13 7.93
N GLY A 27 17.83 -3.95 6.75
CA GLY A 27 18.55 -2.73 6.40
C GLY A 27 19.96 -2.62 6.98
N PRO A 28 20.69 -1.55 6.61
CA PRO A 28 22.03 -1.28 7.13
C PRO A 28 21.98 -1.10 8.65
N GLY A 29 22.98 -1.64 9.35
CA GLY A 29 23.07 -1.55 10.81
C GLY A 29 21.92 -2.23 11.57
N SER A 30 21.14 -3.10 10.92
CA SER A 30 19.99 -3.78 11.54
C SER A 30 18.93 -2.80 12.08
N ARG A 31 18.68 -1.73 11.31
CA ARG A 31 17.83 -0.60 11.68
C ARG A 31 16.34 -0.94 11.83
N TYR A 32 15.78 -1.76 10.95
CA TYR A 32 14.33 -1.98 10.89
C TYR A 32 13.96 -3.34 11.48
N GLU A 33 13.34 -3.37 12.65
CA GLU A 33 12.94 -4.60 13.33
C GLU A 33 11.51 -4.99 12.96
N VAL A 34 11.32 -6.18 12.38
CA VAL A 34 10.01 -6.70 11.94
C VAL A 34 9.11 -7.00 13.15
N GLN A 35 7.89 -6.49 13.11
CA GLN A 35 6.86 -6.69 14.13
C GLN A 35 5.67 -7.49 13.61
N GLU A 36 5.29 -7.29 12.34
CA GLU A 36 4.14 -7.97 11.74
C GLU A 36 4.21 -8.04 10.20
N LEU A 37 3.37 -8.87 9.60
CA LEU A 37 3.13 -8.90 8.15
C LEU A 37 1.90 -8.07 7.81
N LEU A 38 2.11 -6.99 7.05
CA LEU A 38 1.05 -6.11 6.57
C LEU A 38 0.46 -6.57 5.24
N GLY A 39 1.23 -7.29 4.42
CA GLY A 39 0.75 -7.82 3.14
C GLY A 39 1.69 -8.83 2.50
N ASP A 40 1.11 -9.81 1.80
CA ASP A 40 1.83 -10.79 0.98
C ASP A 40 1.20 -10.80 -0.42
N GLY A 41 2.03 -10.71 -1.46
CA GLY A 41 1.54 -10.52 -2.82
C GLY A 41 2.54 -10.86 -3.92
N ALA A 42 2.10 -10.65 -5.17
CA ALA A 42 2.87 -11.03 -6.35
C ALA A 42 4.24 -10.34 -6.46
N THR A 43 4.36 -9.12 -5.93
CA THR A 43 5.55 -8.27 -5.99
C THR A 43 6.54 -8.52 -4.84
N GLY A 44 6.07 -9.08 -3.72
CA GLY A 44 6.86 -9.25 -2.51
C GLY A 44 5.98 -9.19 -1.26
N ARG A 45 6.62 -8.89 -0.13
CA ARG A 45 5.98 -8.74 1.19
C ARG A 45 6.05 -7.30 1.66
N VAL A 46 5.06 -6.89 2.45
CA VAL A 46 5.09 -5.63 3.20
C VAL A 46 5.10 -6.00 4.67
N LEU A 47 6.15 -5.60 5.36
CA LEU A 47 6.37 -5.88 6.78
C LEU A 47 6.19 -4.59 7.57
N GLY A 48 5.49 -4.67 8.69
CA GLY A 48 5.43 -3.61 9.68
C GLY A 48 6.68 -3.69 10.54
N CYS A 49 7.47 -2.62 10.57
CA CYS A 49 8.75 -2.60 11.27
C CYS A 49 8.81 -1.43 12.26
N LEU A 50 9.50 -1.63 13.37
CA LEU A 50 9.95 -0.54 14.23
C LEU A 50 11.31 -0.04 13.71
N ASP A 51 11.41 1.25 13.40
CA ASP A 51 12.67 1.89 13.07
C ASP A 51 13.46 2.18 14.35
N ALA A 52 14.58 1.48 14.55
CA ALA A 52 15.39 1.61 15.76
C ALA A 52 16.07 2.98 15.91
N GLU A 53 16.24 3.74 14.81
CA GLU A 53 16.82 5.08 14.89
C GLU A 53 15.79 6.14 15.34
N THR A 54 14.56 6.02 14.87
CA THR A 54 13.52 7.04 15.11
C THR A 54 12.51 6.64 16.18
N GLY A 55 12.42 5.35 16.52
CA GLY A 55 11.40 4.79 17.41
C GLY A 55 9.99 4.74 16.82
N VAL A 56 9.85 4.98 15.51
CA VAL A 56 8.55 5.07 14.82
C VAL A 56 8.28 3.81 14.00
N PHE A 57 7.01 3.42 13.91
CA PHE A 57 6.57 2.34 13.02
C PHE A 57 6.61 2.76 11.56
N VAL A 58 7.11 1.88 10.70
CA VAL A 58 7.21 2.07 9.25
C VAL A 58 6.72 0.83 8.50
N ALA A 59 6.34 0.99 7.23
CA ALA A 59 5.99 -0.13 6.36
C ALA A 59 7.16 -0.42 5.41
N VAL A 60 7.76 -1.60 5.49
CA VAL A 60 8.88 -2.01 4.63
C VAL A 60 8.38 -2.98 3.56
N LYS A 61 8.32 -2.51 2.32
CA LYS A 61 8.03 -3.37 1.15
C LYS A 61 9.31 -4.04 0.69
N VAL A 62 9.39 -5.35 0.85
CA VAL A 62 10.50 -6.19 0.45
C VAL A 62 10.17 -6.89 -0.86
N ALA A 63 10.82 -6.46 -1.94
CA ALA A 63 10.65 -7.07 -3.26
C ALA A 63 11.23 -8.50 -3.29
N LYS A 64 10.68 -9.36 -4.15
CA LYS A 64 11.23 -10.70 -4.38
C LYS A 64 12.68 -10.64 -4.88
N ALA A 65 13.47 -11.65 -4.50
CA ALA A 65 14.87 -11.84 -4.93
C ALA A 65 14.96 -12.29 -6.40
N ASN A 66 14.44 -11.49 -7.32
CA ASN A 66 14.61 -11.72 -8.75
C ASN A 66 14.76 -10.41 -9.51
N ARG A 67 15.52 -10.45 -10.62
CA ARG A 67 15.88 -9.26 -11.42
C ARG A 67 14.68 -8.43 -11.87
N ARG A 68 13.54 -9.08 -12.17
CA ARG A 68 12.34 -8.38 -12.63
C ARG A 68 11.75 -7.53 -11.50
N GLN A 69 11.59 -8.10 -10.31
CA GLN A 69 11.00 -7.40 -9.18
C GLN A 69 11.95 -6.37 -8.58
N SER A 70 13.26 -6.62 -8.57
CA SER A 70 14.25 -5.59 -8.20
C SER A 70 14.15 -4.36 -9.11
N LYS A 71 14.09 -4.57 -10.44
CA LYS A 71 13.92 -3.48 -11.41
C LYS A 71 12.61 -2.72 -11.22
N GLN A 72 11.51 -3.44 -11.00
CA GLN A 72 10.21 -2.82 -10.77
C GLN A 72 10.20 -1.98 -9.47
N ALA A 73 10.80 -2.48 -8.39
CA ALA A 73 10.90 -1.75 -7.12
C ALA A 73 11.76 -0.48 -7.24
N MET A 74 12.87 -0.54 -7.98
CA MET A 74 13.70 0.65 -8.24
C MET A 74 12.93 1.70 -9.06
N ALA A 75 12.24 1.28 -10.12
CA ALA A 75 11.41 2.18 -10.92
C ALA A 75 10.28 2.82 -10.10
N GLU A 76 9.68 2.08 -9.17
CA GLU A 76 8.69 2.59 -8.22
C GLU A 76 9.29 3.66 -7.31
N ALA A 77 10.48 3.41 -6.74
CA ALA A 77 11.20 4.38 -5.93
C ALA A 77 11.50 5.66 -6.71
N ASP A 78 11.92 5.55 -7.96
CA ASP A 78 12.26 6.70 -8.81
C ASP A 78 11.03 7.55 -9.13
N VAL A 79 9.89 6.93 -9.42
CA VAL A 79 8.62 7.65 -9.61
C VAL A 79 8.22 8.37 -8.33
N LEU A 80 8.28 7.71 -7.17
CA LEU A 80 7.93 8.31 -5.89
C LEU A 80 8.83 9.51 -5.55
N ARG A 81 10.15 9.38 -5.75
CA ARG A 81 11.10 10.48 -5.57
C ARG A 81 10.78 11.65 -6.49
N ARG A 82 10.46 11.38 -7.76
CA ARG A 82 10.07 12.42 -8.72
C ARG A 82 8.81 13.15 -8.25
N LEU A 83 7.80 12.43 -7.77
CA LEU A 83 6.57 13.03 -7.22
C LEU A 83 6.88 13.89 -5.97
N GLN A 84 7.72 13.40 -5.05
CA GLN A 84 8.15 14.14 -3.86
C GLN A 84 8.92 15.42 -4.21
N CYS A 85 9.76 15.41 -5.25
CA CYS A 85 10.45 16.59 -5.74
C CYS A 85 9.51 17.58 -6.43
N PHE A 86 8.46 17.08 -7.11
CA PHE A 86 7.47 17.92 -7.79
C PHE A 86 6.52 18.60 -6.78
N ASP A 87 6.17 17.91 -5.68
CA ASP A 87 5.35 18.41 -4.57
C ASP A 87 6.14 19.36 -3.64
N LYS A 88 6.61 20.49 -4.19
CA LYS A 88 7.47 21.46 -3.51
C LYS A 88 6.86 22.05 -2.24
N SER A 89 5.53 22.11 -2.15
CA SER A 89 4.82 22.66 -0.99
C SER A 89 4.47 21.61 0.08
N ARG A 90 4.70 20.31 -0.19
CA ARG A 90 4.23 19.18 0.63
C ARG A 90 2.73 19.27 0.95
N CYS A 91 1.98 19.98 0.10
CA CYS A 91 0.55 20.13 0.26
C CYS A 91 -0.19 18.91 -0.29
N GLN A 92 0.41 18.17 -1.23
CA GLN A 92 -0.17 16.94 -1.74
C GLN A 92 0.17 15.74 -0.86
N ARG A 93 -0.79 15.34 -0.03
CA ARG A 93 -0.65 14.18 0.88
C ARG A 93 -1.23 12.89 0.30
N SER A 94 -1.59 12.87 -0.98
CA SER A 94 -2.40 11.76 -1.53
C SER A 94 -1.58 10.60 -2.15
N TYR A 95 -0.27 10.55 -1.90
CA TYR A 95 0.59 9.39 -2.20
C TYR A 95 1.32 8.91 -0.94
N ALA A 96 1.78 7.66 -0.96
CA ALA A 96 2.56 7.09 0.15
C ALA A 96 3.97 7.69 0.17
N ASN A 97 4.36 8.28 1.29
CA ASN A 97 5.65 8.92 1.43
C ASN A 97 6.76 7.86 1.51
N LEU A 98 7.69 7.87 0.55
CA LEU A 98 8.89 7.05 0.56
C LEU A 98 9.92 7.69 1.50
N LEU A 99 10.28 6.98 2.57
CA LEU A 99 11.19 7.44 3.62
C LEU A 99 12.64 7.05 3.32
N ASP A 100 12.85 5.81 2.87
CA ASP A 100 14.17 5.26 2.61
C ASP A 100 14.12 4.11 1.59
N THR A 101 15.27 3.76 1.02
CA THR A 101 15.45 2.57 0.17
C THR A 101 16.79 1.89 0.46
N PHE A 102 16.79 0.57 0.55
CA PHE A 102 18.01 -0.20 0.75
C PHE A 102 17.97 -1.56 0.04
N THR A 103 19.12 -2.21 -0.05
CA THR A 103 19.20 -3.62 -0.47
C THR A 103 19.54 -4.49 0.74
N HIS A 104 18.74 -5.52 0.99
CA HIS A 104 18.95 -6.47 2.09
C HIS A 104 19.42 -7.83 1.56
N ALA A 105 20.38 -8.42 2.26
CA ALA A 105 21.00 -9.70 1.92
C ALA A 105 21.44 -9.80 0.44
N GLU A 106 21.90 -8.67 -0.13
CA GLU A 106 22.35 -8.54 -1.53
C GLU A 106 21.32 -8.91 -2.61
N ALA A 107 20.07 -9.19 -2.23
CA ALA A 107 19.08 -9.76 -3.15
C ALA A 107 17.75 -9.01 -3.15
N HIS A 108 17.34 -8.46 -2.00
CA HIS A 108 16.02 -7.86 -1.83
C HIS A 108 16.10 -6.34 -1.86
N VAL A 109 15.46 -5.73 -2.86
CA VAL A 109 15.24 -4.28 -2.86
C VAL A 109 14.10 -3.97 -1.89
N CYS A 110 14.37 -3.10 -0.93
CA CYS A 110 13.44 -2.71 0.12
C CYS A 110 13.09 -1.22 -0.03
N LEU A 111 11.79 -0.92 0.06
CA LEU A 111 11.25 0.44 0.08
C LEU A 111 10.58 0.69 1.43
N VAL A 112 10.98 1.74 2.13
CA VAL A 112 10.44 2.11 3.44
C VAL A 112 9.42 3.22 3.27
N PHE A 113 8.23 3.02 3.79
CA PHE A 113 7.12 3.95 3.71
C PHE A 113 6.66 4.40 5.08
N GLU A 114 6.00 5.56 5.11
CA GLU A 114 5.20 5.97 6.26
C GLU A 114 4.15 4.90 6.63
N PRO A 115 3.78 4.78 7.91
CA PRO A 115 2.73 3.87 8.31
C PRO A 115 1.39 4.37 7.78
N LEU A 116 0.67 3.48 7.09
CA LEU A 116 -0.70 3.70 6.63
C LEU A 116 -1.60 2.61 7.24
N ALA A 117 -2.88 2.92 7.35
CA ALA A 117 -3.89 1.98 7.82
C ALA A 117 -4.29 1.00 6.69
N LYS A 118 -5.45 0.35 6.82
CA LYS A 118 -5.93 -0.62 5.83
C LYS A 118 -6.19 0.01 4.45
N SER A 119 -6.10 -0.83 3.42
CA SER A 119 -6.54 -0.44 2.08
C SER A 119 -8.06 -0.27 2.01
N LEU A 120 -8.55 0.44 0.99
CA LEU A 120 -9.99 0.56 0.73
C LEU A 120 -10.65 -0.81 0.53
N ARG A 121 -9.95 -1.78 -0.08
CA ARG A 121 -10.43 -3.17 -0.12
C ARG A 121 -10.58 -3.77 1.27
N GLY A 122 -9.59 -3.56 2.14
CA GLY A 122 -9.65 -4.02 3.54
C GLY A 122 -10.82 -3.41 4.30
N LEU A 123 -11.09 -2.12 4.09
CA LEU A 123 -12.28 -1.44 4.64
C LEU A 123 -13.57 -2.08 4.12
N MET A 124 -13.69 -2.30 2.80
CA MET A 124 -14.88 -2.93 2.19
C MET A 124 -15.15 -4.34 2.73
N GLN A 125 -14.09 -5.10 3.03
CA GLN A 125 -14.20 -6.41 3.66
C GLN A 125 -14.67 -6.31 5.11
N GLU A 126 -14.14 -5.36 5.88
CA GLU A 126 -14.53 -5.14 7.27
C GLU A 126 -16.01 -4.73 7.42
N VAL A 127 -16.51 -3.90 6.53
CA VAL A 127 -17.94 -3.52 6.53
C VAL A 127 -18.84 -4.66 6.02
N GLY A 128 -18.29 -5.84 5.70
CA GLY A 128 -19.03 -7.02 5.28
C GLY A 128 -19.70 -6.86 3.92
N GLY A 129 -19.09 -6.11 3.00
CA GLY A 129 -19.68 -5.78 1.70
C GLY A 129 -20.85 -4.80 1.78
N LYS A 130 -21.12 -4.21 2.95
CA LYS A 130 -22.02 -3.06 3.05
C LYS A 130 -21.38 -1.85 2.38
N GLY A 131 -22.21 -0.99 1.79
CA GLY A 131 -21.72 0.24 1.17
C GLY A 131 -21.08 1.17 2.19
N LEU A 132 -20.28 2.12 1.70
CA LEU A 132 -19.85 3.28 2.47
C LEU A 132 -20.90 4.40 2.36
N LEU A 133 -20.83 5.39 3.25
CA LEU A 133 -21.64 6.61 3.09
C LEU A 133 -21.32 7.27 1.74
N LEU A 134 -22.34 7.88 1.13
CA LEU A 134 -22.12 8.65 -0.09
C LEU A 134 -21.17 9.84 0.15
N SER A 135 -21.16 10.41 1.35
CA SER A 135 -20.19 11.43 1.77
C SER A 135 -18.76 10.89 1.70
N ASP A 136 -18.52 9.69 2.23
CA ASP A 136 -17.19 9.07 2.24
C ASP A 136 -16.74 8.73 0.82
N LEU A 137 -17.65 8.23 -0.03
CA LEU A 137 -17.36 7.96 -1.43
C LEU A 137 -17.01 9.24 -2.20
N ARG A 138 -17.72 10.34 -1.94
CA ARG A 138 -17.40 11.66 -2.53
C ARG A 138 -16.02 12.14 -2.08
N GLU A 139 -15.69 11.99 -0.80
CA GLU A 139 -14.40 12.40 -0.26
C GLU A 139 -13.25 11.57 -0.85
N ILE A 140 -13.39 10.24 -0.88
CA ILE A 140 -12.42 9.34 -1.53
C ILE A 140 -12.25 9.71 -3.00
N ALA A 141 -13.34 9.92 -3.73
CA ALA A 141 -13.29 10.29 -5.14
C ALA A 141 -12.61 11.65 -5.36
N SER A 142 -12.91 12.64 -4.51
CA SER A 142 -12.31 13.98 -4.56
C SER A 142 -10.80 13.91 -4.38
N GLN A 143 -10.34 13.22 -3.31
CA GLN A 143 -8.91 13.04 -3.04
C GLN A 143 -8.20 12.26 -4.16
N LEU A 144 -8.84 11.20 -4.68
CA LEU A 144 -8.30 10.43 -5.80
C LEU A 144 -8.18 11.28 -7.07
N LEU A 145 -9.22 12.01 -7.46
CA LEU A 145 -9.19 12.87 -8.64
C LEU A 145 -8.14 13.97 -8.52
N GLY A 146 -8.00 14.58 -7.34
CA GLY A 146 -6.93 15.55 -7.05
C GLY A 146 -5.54 14.92 -7.20
N PHE A 147 -5.34 13.69 -6.71
CA PHE A 147 -4.10 12.95 -6.89
C PHE A 147 -3.81 12.63 -8.37
N LEU A 148 -4.82 12.23 -9.15
CA LEU A 148 -4.65 11.95 -10.57
C LEU A 148 -4.28 13.20 -11.36
N ALA A 149 -4.93 14.34 -11.07
CA ALA A 149 -4.58 15.62 -11.68
C ALA A 149 -3.12 15.98 -11.38
N PHE A 150 -2.70 15.88 -10.12
CA PHE A 150 -1.32 16.10 -9.70
C PHE A 150 -0.31 15.18 -10.43
N MET A 151 -0.59 13.87 -10.54
CA MET A 151 0.29 12.96 -11.28
C MET A 151 0.39 13.31 -12.75
N HIS A 152 -0.72 13.71 -13.38
CA HIS A 152 -0.73 14.12 -14.78
C HIS A 152 0.09 15.39 -15.00
N GLU A 153 0.00 16.38 -14.09
CA GLU A 153 0.85 17.57 -14.11
C GLU A 153 2.34 17.22 -13.97
N ALA A 154 2.65 16.22 -13.14
CA ALA A 154 4.01 15.69 -13.00
C ALA A 154 4.48 14.83 -14.20
N GLY A 155 3.62 14.56 -15.19
CA GLY A 155 3.89 13.71 -16.34
C GLY A 155 4.02 12.22 -15.98
N VAL A 156 3.27 11.78 -14.97
CA VAL A 156 3.28 10.41 -14.41
C VAL A 156 1.91 9.77 -14.58
N VAL A 157 1.89 8.48 -14.92
CA VAL A 157 0.67 7.66 -14.98
C VAL A 157 0.83 6.48 -14.02
N HIS A 158 -0.13 6.27 -13.11
CA HIS A 158 -0.02 5.22 -12.10
C HIS A 158 -0.10 3.79 -12.67
N THR A 159 -0.91 3.57 -13.71
CA THR A 159 -1.14 2.28 -14.42
C THR A 159 -1.80 1.13 -13.65
N ASP A 160 -1.80 1.14 -12.30
CA ASP A 160 -2.40 0.06 -11.48
C ASP A 160 -3.35 0.59 -10.38
N LEU A 161 -4.29 1.48 -10.75
CA LEU A 161 -5.26 2.03 -9.79
C LEU A 161 -6.33 0.99 -9.43
N LYS A 162 -6.41 0.63 -8.15
CA LYS A 162 -7.36 -0.35 -7.61
C LYS A 162 -7.52 -0.16 -6.10
N CYS A 163 -8.62 -0.65 -5.52
CA CYS A 163 -8.91 -0.50 -4.08
C CYS A 163 -7.86 -1.14 -3.15
N THR A 164 -6.98 -2.00 -3.65
CA THR A 164 -5.84 -2.54 -2.87
C THR A 164 -4.65 -1.60 -2.79
N ASN A 165 -4.56 -0.61 -3.70
CA ASN A 165 -3.51 0.40 -3.75
C ASN A 165 -3.99 1.77 -3.23
N LEU A 166 -5.24 1.87 -2.75
CA LEU A 166 -5.76 3.05 -2.07
C LEU A 166 -5.72 2.80 -0.57
N MET A 167 -4.83 3.51 0.11
CA MET A 167 -4.53 3.32 1.54
C MET A 167 -5.10 4.47 2.36
N LEU A 168 -5.53 4.17 3.58
CA LEU A 168 -6.07 5.15 4.51
C LEU A 168 -4.95 5.70 5.41
N ARG A 169 -4.94 7.00 5.71
CA ARG A 169 -3.92 7.62 6.60
C ARG A 169 -4.26 7.55 8.09
N GLY A 170 -5.53 7.41 8.44
CA GLY A 170 -6.02 7.38 9.82
C GLY A 170 -7.51 7.72 9.90
N GLY A 171 -8.18 7.37 11.00
CA GLY A 171 -9.60 7.63 11.24
C GLY A 171 -10.52 6.44 10.94
N GLY A 172 -11.60 6.32 11.72
CA GLY A 172 -12.68 5.36 11.47
C GLY A 172 -13.62 5.89 10.39
N PHE A 173 -14.09 5.01 9.50
CA PHE A 173 -15.19 5.32 8.58
C PHE A 173 -16.51 5.02 9.27
N ASP A 174 -17.46 5.96 9.19
CA ASP A 174 -18.80 5.75 9.73
C ASP A 174 -19.55 4.69 8.90
N ARG A 175 -20.03 3.66 9.58
CA ARG A 175 -20.76 2.57 8.94
C ARG A 175 -22.18 3.02 8.61
N VAL A 176 -22.63 2.78 7.38
CA VAL A 176 -24.07 2.86 7.05
C VAL A 176 -24.75 1.51 7.06
N PRO A 177 -26.04 1.48 7.48
CA PRO A 177 -26.92 0.36 7.19
C PRO A 177 -26.97 0.08 5.68
N HIS A 178 -27.05 -1.21 5.32
CA HIS A 178 -27.09 -1.65 3.94
C HIS A 178 -28.30 -1.07 3.18
N PRO A 179 -28.15 -0.52 1.95
CA PRO A 179 -29.26 0.07 1.20
C PRO A 179 -30.36 -0.94 0.85
N ARG A 180 -30.10 -2.25 0.89
CA ARG A 180 -31.09 -3.31 0.66
C ARG A 180 -31.52 -4.08 1.92
N CYS A 181 -31.51 -3.44 3.09
CA CYS A 181 -32.30 -3.95 4.21
C CYS A 181 -33.67 -3.24 4.19
N PRO A 182 -34.76 -3.89 3.76
CA PRO A 182 -36.10 -3.35 3.94
C PRO A 182 -36.34 -3.23 5.45
N GLY A 183 -36.28 -2.02 6.00
CA GLY A 183 -36.54 -1.76 7.42
C GLY A 183 -35.69 -0.66 8.08
N ALA A 184 -34.51 -0.32 7.54
CA ALA A 184 -33.63 0.66 8.20
C ALA A 184 -34.06 2.13 8.01
N TRP A 185 -34.97 2.41 7.09
CA TRP A 185 -35.47 3.77 6.80
C TRP A 185 -36.54 4.23 7.81
N ALA A 186 -37.16 3.30 8.55
CA ALA A 186 -38.25 3.62 9.48
C ALA A 186 -37.77 4.25 10.80
N ALA A 187 -36.50 4.11 11.17
CA ALA A 187 -36.00 4.54 12.48
C ALA A 187 -35.49 5.99 12.53
N ARG A 188 -35.52 6.73 11.42
CA ARG A 188 -34.93 8.09 11.33
C ARG A 188 -35.93 9.22 11.09
N LEU A 189 -37.24 8.93 11.12
CA LEU A 189 -38.32 9.93 10.96
C LEU A 189 -39.06 10.27 12.26
N HIS A 190 -38.56 9.82 13.42
CA HIS A 190 -39.18 10.11 14.73
C HIS A 190 -38.20 10.66 15.77
N ARG A 191 -37.28 11.55 15.37
CA ARG A 191 -36.62 12.47 16.31
C ARG A 191 -36.67 13.88 15.77
#